data_AF-A0AA39W7C3-F1
#
_entry.id   AF-A0AA39W7C3-F1
#
_cell.length_a   1.000
_cell.length_b   1.000
_cell.length_c   1.000
_cell.angle_alpha   90.00
_cell.angle_beta   90.00
_cell.angle_gamma   90.00
#
_symmetry.space_group_name_H-M   'P 1'
#
loop_
_entity.id
_entity.type
_entity.pdbx_description
1 polymer ?
#
loop_
_entity_poly.entity_id
_entity_poly.type
_entity_poly.pdbx_seq_one_letter_code
_entity_poly.pdbx_strand_id
1 'polypeptide(L)'
;MVLPMKAFSHGNSKSVPWPKNTLFTSRTLSSSAAPRLTKPIAPQLFRPIVIGLAKGMAKLGIDKCVVVGFSYGGMVAFKLAELYPGLVRAIVV
;
A
#
# COMPACT_ATOMS: atom_id res chain seq x y z
N MET A 1 12.22 14.71 -0.77
CA MET A 1 11.16 15.69 -1.10
C MET A 1 9.87 15.16 -0.50
N VAL A 2 9.30 15.90 0.44
CA VAL A 2 8.03 15.65 1.14
C VAL A 2 6.91 15.53 0.10
N LEU A 3 6.08 14.49 0.19
CA LEU A 3 4.86 14.36 -0.63
C LEU A 3 3.92 15.54 -0.31
N PRO A 4 3.24 16.16 -1.29
CA PRO A 4 2.18 17.11 -0.96
C PRO A 4 1.03 16.37 -0.27
N MET A 5 0.93 16.54 1.04
CA MET A 5 -0.21 16.15 1.87
C MET A 5 -1.44 16.99 1.47
N LYS A 6 -2.25 16.50 0.55
CA LYS A 6 -3.66 16.88 0.36
C LYS A 6 -4.38 15.62 -0.13
N ALA A 7 -5.27 14.96 0.61
CA ALA A 7 -5.88 15.21 1.90
C ALA A 7 -6.23 13.84 2.51
N PHE A 8 -5.72 13.53 3.71
CA PHE A 8 -6.23 12.44 4.53
C PHE A 8 -7.17 13.07 5.57
N SER A 9 -8.33 13.51 5.11
CA SER A 9 -9.39 14.04 5.97
C SER A 9 -10.15 12.87 6.59
N HIS A 10 -10.24 12.88 7.92
CA HIS A 10 -11.07 11.96 8.70
C HIS A 10 -12.49 11.87 8.11
N GLY A 11 -12.97 10.66 7.84
CA GLY A 11 -14.38 10.45 7.48
C GLY A 11 -14.70 9.13 6.80
N ASN A 12 -15.15 8.17 7.60
CA ASN A 12 -16.09 7.10 7.24
C ASN A 12 -15.59 5.92 6.37
N SER A 13 -15.97 4.71 6.80
CA SER A 13 -15.61 3.39 6.27
C SER A 13 -16.22 3.10 4.90
N LYS A 14 -15.83 3.85 3.87
CA LYS A 14 -16.10 3.50 2.48
C LYS A 14 -14.77 3.19 1.81
N SER A 15 -14.69 1.99 1.26
CA SER A 15 -13.58 1.44 0.49
C SER A 15 -12.81 2.54 -0.24
N VAL A 16 -11.57 2.77 0.17
CA VAL A 16 -10.67 3.73 -0.48
C VAL A 16 -10.59 3.29 -1.95
N PRO A 17 -11.12 4.07 -2.91
CA PRO A 17 -11.06 3.66 -4.30
C PRO A 17 -9.59 3.75 -4.70
N TRP A 18 -8.97 2.61 -4.96
CA TRP A 18 -7.70 2.60 -5.66
C TRP A 18 -7.90 3.37 -6.96
N PRO A 19 -7.16 4.45 -7.19
CA PRO A 19 -7.30 5.18 -8.42
C PRO A 19 -6.83 4.26 -9.54
N LYS A 20 -7.78 3.86 -10.38
CA LYS A 20 -7.59 2.83 -11.42
C LYS A 20 -6.45 3.19 -12.39
N ASN A 21 -6.01 4.45 -12.42
CA ASN A 21 -5.01 5.01 -13.34
C ASN A 21 -3.95 5.96 -12.70
N THR A 22 -3.64 5.93 -11.39
CA THR A 22 -2.60 6.84 -10.85
C THR A 22 -1.20 6.39 -11.23
N LEU A 23 -0.66 6.99 -12.28
CA LEU A 23 0.76 6.96 -12.64
C LEU A 23 1.60 7.57 -11.51
N PHE A 24 2.42 6.74 -10.85
CA PHE A 24 3.48 7.22 -9.97
C PHE A 24 4.65 7.73 -10.83
N THR A 25 4.49 8.89 -11.48
CA THR A 25 5.55 9.53 -12.26
C THR A 25 6.36 10.48 -11.36
N SER A 26 7.50 9.98 -10.88
CA SER A 26 8.57 10.83 -10.37
C SER A 26 9.24 11.49 -11.58
N ARG A 27 8.97 12.78 -11.80
CA ARG A 27 9.63 13.57 -12.83
C ARG A 27 10.98 14.04 -12.27
N THR A 28 12.01 13.20 -12.36
CA THR A 28 13.41 13.62 -12.23
C THR A 28 14.11 13.55 -13.58
N LEU A 29 14.40 14.73 -14.14
CA LEU A 29 15.38 14.91 -15.20
C LEU A 29 16.76 14.55 -14.64
N SER A 30 17.31 13.40 -15.03
CA SER A 30 18.76 13.17 -15.08
C SER A 30 19.08 11.86 -15.81
N SER A 31 20.06 11.94 -16.71
CA SER A 31 20.51 10.92 -17.65
C SER A 31 21.09 9.68 -16.97
N SER A 32 20.46 8.52 -17.13
CA SER A 32 21.12 7.21 -17.17
C SER A 32 20.12 6.14 -17.58
N ALA A 33 20.43 5.40 -18.63
CA ALA A 33 19.58 4.49 -19.37
C ALA A 33 19.33 3.15 -18.65
N ALA A 34 18.53 3.17 -17.57
CA ALA A 34 17.84 1.97 -17.10
C ALA A 34 16.39 2.02 -17.59
N PRO A 35 15.86 0.95 -18.22
CA PRO A 35 14.45 0.90 -18.59
C PRO A 35 13.61 0.98 -17.32
N ARG A 36 13.10 2.17 -17.03
CA ARG A 36 12.19 2.44 -15.92
C ARG A 36 10.96 1.57 -16.17
N LEU A 37 10.59 0.72 -15.21
CA LEU A 37 9.39 -0.11 -15.29
C LEU A 37 8.16 0.82 -15.32
N THR A 38 7.75 1.25 -16.52
CA THR A 38 6.64 2.20 -16.74
C THR A 38 5.28 1.54 -16.68
N LYS A 39 5.23 0.21 -16.56
CA LYS A 39 3.98 -0.54 -16.44
C LYS A 39 3.48 -0.45 -15.00
N PRO A 40 2.20 -0.07 -14.76
CA PRO A 40 1.64 -0.11 -13.42
C PRO A 40 1.77 -1.52 -12.86
N ILE A 41 2.31 -1.63 -11.64
CA ILE A 41 2.42 -2.92 -10.97
C ILE A 41 1.02 -3.42 -10.71
N ALA A 42 0.71 -4.59 -11.27
CA ALA A 42 -0.62 -5.16 -11.19
C ALA A 42 -1.00 -5.39 -9.71
N PRO A 43 -2.16 -4.90 -9.24
CA PRO A 43 -2.55 -5.00 -7.83
C PRO A 43 -2.64 -6.44 -7.31
N GLN A 44 -2.81 -7.41 -8.22
CA GLN A 44 -2.78 -8.84 -7.95
C GLN A 44 -1.40 -9.37 -7.54
N LEU A 45 -0.30 -8.66 -7.86
CA LEU A 45 1.06 -9.10 -7.54
C LEU A 45 1.29 -9.26 -6.03
N PHE A 46 0.62 -8.45 -5.21
CA PHE A 46 0.83 -8.46 -3.76
C PHE A 46 -0.08 -9.42 -2.98
N ARG A 47 -1.09 -10.02 -3.63
CA ARG A 47 -2.05 -10.92 -2.98
C ARG A 47 -1.40 -12.06 -2.18
N PRO A 48 -0.45 -12.85 -2.72
CA PRO A 48 0.14 -13.95 -1.96
C PRO A 48 0.91 -13.46 -0.72
N ILE A 49 1.61 -12.32 -0.82
CA ILE A 49 2.33 -11.70 0.30
C ILE A 49 1.35 -11.29 1.40
N VAL A 50 0.24 -10.64 1.03
CA VAL A 50 -0.78 -10.16 1.97
C VAL A 50 -1.46 -11.33 2.70
N ILE A 51 -1.79 -12.41 1.99
CA ILE A 51 -2.40 -13.62 2.59
C ILE A 51 -1.41 -14.30 3.55
N GLY A 52 -0.14 -14.41 3.16
CA GLY A 52 0.90 -14.98 4.01
C GLY A 52 1.07 -14.21 5.31
N LEU A 53 1.09 -12.88 5.22
CA LEU A 53 1.20 -12.00 6.37
C LEU A 53 0.00 -12.14 7.31
N ALA A 54 -1.24 -12.07 6.80
CA ALA A 54 -2.44 -12.21 7.61
C ALA A 54 -2.49 -13.56 8.35
N LYS A 55 -2.12 -14.66 7.68
CA LYS A 55 -2.01 -15.98 8.31
C LYS A 55 -0.95 -16.03 9.40
N GLY A 56 0.20 -15.39 9.16
CA GLY A 56 1.25 -15.27 10.17
C GLY A 56 0.78 -14.52 11.41
N MET A 57 0.08 -13.39 11.23
CA MET A 57 -0.48 -12.61 12.33
C MET A 57 -1.51 -13.41 13.13
N ALA A 58 -2.40 -14.13 12.46
CA ALA A 58 -3.38 -15.01 13.12
C ALA A 58 -2.69 -16.12 13.95
N LYS A 59 -1.64 -16.75 13.42
CA LYS A 59 -0.86 -17.77 14.16
C LYS A 59 -0.14 -17.20 15.38
N LEU A 60 0.19 -15.91 15.36
CA LEU A 60 0.78 -15.19 16.50
C LEU A 60 -0.27 -14.67 17.49
N GLY A 61 -1.56 -14.90 17.25
CA GLY A 61 -2.64 -14.40 18.11
C GLY A 61 -2.84 -12.89 18.03
N ILE A 62 -2.44 -12.26 16.92
CA ILE A 62 -2.61 -10.81 16.71
C ILE A 62 -3.96 -10.56 16.06
N ASP A 63 -4.86 -9.96 16.84
CA ASP A 63 -6.20 -9.59 16.35
C ASP A 63 -6.21 -8.23 15.64
N LYS A 64 -5.40 -7.26 16.08
CA LYS A 64 -5.30 -5.90 15.52
C LYS A 64 -3.88 -5.36 15.57
N CYS A 65 -3.41 -4.71 14.51
CA CYS A 65 -2.10 -4.05 14.47
C CYS A 65 -2.11 -2.73 13.67
N VAL A 66 -1.06 -1.93 13.89
CA VAL A 66 -0.71 -0.78 13.02
C VAL A 66 0.38 -1.24 12.08
N VAL A 67 0.21 -0.99 10.77
CA VAL A 67 1.16 -1.44 9.75
C VAL A 67 1.99 -0.26 9.26
N VAL A 68 3.30 -0.34 9.39
CA VAL A 68 4.22 0.65 8.84
C VAL A 68 4.77 0.12 7.52
N GLY A 69 4.48 0.80 6.42
CA GLY A 69 4.89 0.40 5.08
C GLY A 69 5.87 1.39 4.48
N PHE A 70 7.05 0.92 4.06
CA PHE A 70 8.02 1.71 3.30
C PHE A 70 8.26 1.07 1.92
N SER A 71 8.51 1.89 0.90
CA SER A 71 8.67 1.40 -0.49
C SER A 71 7.45 0.56 -0.91
N TYR A 72 7.64 -0.61 -1.52
CA TYR A 72 6.55 -1.55 -1.84
C TYR A 72 5.78 -2.07 -0.62
N GLY A 73 6.34 -1.94 0.59
CA GLY A 73 5.63 -2.21 1.83
C GLY A 73 4.39 -1.34 2.01
N GLY A 74 4.38 -0.13 1.45
CA GLY A 74 3.19 0.72 1.43
C GLY A 74 2.03 0.11 0.64
N MET A 75 2.32 -0.44 -0.56
CA MET A 75 1.31 -1.14 -1.38
C MET A 75 0.76 -2.38 -0.65
N VAL A 76 1.64 -3.13 0.01
CA VAL A 76 1.24 -4.28 0.84
C VAL A 76 0.37 -3.84 2.02
N ALA A 77 0.72 -2.75 2.71
CA ALA A 77 -0.05 -2.23 3.84
C ALA A 77 -1.47 -1.81 3.43
N PHE A 78 -1.62 -1.06 2.34
CA PHE A 78 -2.94 -0.72 1.80
C PHE A 78 -3.75 -1.97 1.43
N LYS A 79 -3.12 -2.94 0.76
CA LYS A 79 -3.82 -4.16 0.34
C LYS A 79 -4.21 -5.06 1.52
N LEU A 80 -3.40 -5.09 2.58
CA LEU A 80 -3.73 -5.80 3.82
C LEU A 80 -4.91 -5.14 4.54
N ALA A 81 -4.94 -3.80 4.62
CA ALA A 81 -6.05 -3.06 5.22
C ALA A 81 -7.37 -3.24 4.44
N GLU A 82 -7.29 -3.33 3.12
CA GLU A 82 -8.45 -3.58 2.26
C GLU A 82 -9.02 -5.00 2.42
N LEU A 83 -8.16 -6.02 2.46
CA LEU A 83 -8.59 -7.43 2.52
C LEU A 83 -8.88 -7.91 3.94
N TYR A 84 -8.23 -7.32 4.95
CA TYR A 84 -8.33 -7.72 6.35
C TYR A 84 -8.56 -6.49 7.25
N PRO A 85 -9.68 -5.76 7.09
CA PRO A 85 -9.96 -4.54 7.85
C PRO A 85 -10.12 -4.79 9.36
N GLY A 86 -10.45 -6.02 9.76
CA GLY A 86 -10.48 -6.41 11.18
C GLY A 86 -9.09 -6.49 11.82
N LEU A 87 -8.04 -6.75 11.01
CA LEU A 87 -6.65 -6.91 11.45
C LEU A 87 -5.90 -5.58 11.48
N VAL A 88 -6.19 -4.64 10.56
CA VAL A 88 -5.42 -3.40 10.43
C VAL A 88 -6.17 -2.23 11.05
N ARG A 89 -5.63 -1.67 12.14
CA ARG A 89 -6.18 -0.49 12.82
C ARG A 89 -5.82 0.81 12.11
N ALA A 90 -4.59 0.92 11.64
CA ALA A 90 -4.06 2.08 10.94
C ALA A 90 -2.85 1.68 10.08
N ILE A 91 -2.51 2.52 9.11
CA ILE A 91 -1.30 2.39 8.31
C ILE A 91 -0.47 3.66 8.41
N VAL A 92 0.85 3.51 8.40
CA VAL A 92 1.83 4.61 8.29
C VAL A 92 2.66 4.32 7.06
N VAL A 93 2.71 5.27 6.11
CA VAL A 93 3.26 5.09 4.77
C VAL A 93 4.04 6.30 4.31
#